data_AF-A0A3A4ULK0-F1
#
_entry.id   AF-A0A3A4ULK0-F1
#
_cell.length_a   1.000
_cell.length_b   1.000
_cell.length_c   1.000
_cell.angle_alpha   90.00
_cell.angle_beta   90.00
_cell.angle_gamma   90.00
#
_symmetry.space_group_name_H-M   'P 1'
#
loop_
_entity.id
_entity.type
_entity.pdbx_description
1 polymer ?
#
loop_
_entity_poly.entity_id
_entity_poly.type
_entity_poly.pdbx_seq_one_letter_code
_entity_poly.pdbx_strand_id
1 'polypeptide(L)'
;MTSESDMQKLQMFEQNLQNLAQQKQQFQAQLFEIEGALKEIATAKSTYKLIGGIMVHTDTQTLKTELESKKELMELRVQTLEKQEKQLKEKATKLQHSLLGKE
;
A
#
# COMPACT_ATOMS: atom_id res chain seq x y z
N MET A 1 14.14 34.41 -8.74
CA MET A 1 14.30 33.25 -9.66
C MET A 1 14.13 31.90 -8.96
N THR A 2 14.26 31.80 -7.63
CA THR A 2 14.12 30.54 -6.86
C THR A 2 12.66 30.06 -6.70
N SER A 3 11.69 30.97 -6.58
CA SER A 3 10.31 30.62 -6.26
C SER A 3 9.56 29.80 -7.32
N GLU A 4 9.84 29.98 -8.62
CA GLU A 4 9.14 29.24 -9.69
C GLU A 4 9.61 27.78 -9.77
N SER A 5 10.92 27.53 -9.66
CA SER A 5 11.47 26.18 -9.59
C SER A 5 10.99 25.42 -8.35
N ASP A 6 10.92 26.12 -7.22
CA ASP A 6 10.47 25.51 -5.96
C ASP A 6 8.96 25.26 -5.95
N MET A 7 8.15 26.10 -6.62
CA MET A 7 6.73 25.83 -6.85
C MET A 7 6.52 24.58 -7.72
N GLN A 8 7.28 24.43 -8.81
CA GLN A 8 7.22 23.22 -9.65
C GLN A 8 7.59 21.95 -8.86
N LYS A 9 8.65 22.01 -8.04
CA LYS A 9 9.01 20.87 -7.16
C LYS A 9 7.91 20.54 -6.15
N LEU A 10 7.26 21.54 -5.57
CA LEU A 10 6.15 21.32 -4.64
C LEU A 10 4.97 20.60 -5.34
N GLN A 11 4.59 21.06 -6.53
CA GLN A 11 3.57 20.39 -7.35
C GLN A 11 3.94 18.93 -7.66
N MET A 12 5.21 18.66 -7.99
CA MET A 12 5.69 17.29 -8.19
C MET A 12 5.58 16.44 -6.91
N PHE A 13 5.88 17.01 -5.74
CA PHE A 13 5.72 16.30 -4.48
C PHE A 13 4.25 15.99 -4.17
N GLU A 14 3.33 16.92 -4.42
CA GLU A 14 1.89 16.71 -4.26
C GLU A 14 1.38 15.60 -5.19
N GLN A 15 1.78 15.60 -6.46
CA GLN A 15 1.42 14.55 -7.41
C GLN A 15 1.96 13.18 -6.98
N ASN A 16 3.20 13.13 -6.50
CA ASN A 16 3.80 11.90 -5.98
C ASN A 16 3.09 11.41 -4.70
N LEU A 17 2.68 12.31 -3.81
CA LEU A 17 1.89 11.97 -2.62
C LEU A 17 0.53 11.36 -3.01
N GLN A 18 -0.15 11.94 -4.01
CA GLN A 18 -1.41 11.40 -4.52
C GLN A 18 -1.23 9.98 -5.08
N ASN A 19 -0.17 9.76 -5.86
CA ASN A 19 0.15 8.44 -6.41
C ASN A 19 0.45 7.41 -5.29
N LEU A 20 1.24 7.78 -4.28
CA LEU A 20 1.53 6.92 -3.14
C LEU A 20 0.27 6.59 -2.33
N ALA A 21 -0.62 7.56 -2.13
CA ALA A 21 -1.89 7.35 -1.43
C ALA A 21 -2.78 6.33 -2.17
N GLN A 22 -2.89 6.44 -3.50
CA GLN A 22 -3.65 5.50 -4.32
C GLN A 22 -3.06 4.08 -4.25
N GLN A 23 -1.74 3.94 -4.35
CA GLN A 23 -1.06 2.64 -4.21
C GLN A 23 -1.28 2.04 -2.82
N LYS A 24 -1.15 2.84 -1.76
CA LYS A 24 -1.37 2.40 -0.38
C LYS A 24 -2.80 1.89 -0.19
N GLN A 25 -3.80 2.63 -0.68
CA GLN A 25 -5.20 2.22 -0.61
C GLN A 25 -5.44 0.88 -1.32
N GLN A 26 -4.82 0.67 -2.50
CA GLN A 26 -4.93 -0.59 -3.22
C GLN A 26 -4.36 -1.78 -2.42
N PHE A 27 -3.19 -1.61 -1.78
CA PHE A 27 -2.61 -2.68 -0.95
C PHE A 27 -3.38 -2.90 0.35
N GLN A 28 -3.94 -1.85 0.96
CA GLN A 28 -4.81 -1.99 2.13
C GLN A 28 -6.09 -2.78 1.81
N ALA A 29 -6.68 -2.57 0.63
CA ALA A 29 -7.82 -3.36 0.17
C ALA A 29 -7.45 -4.84 -0.01
N GLN A 30 -6.32 -5.13 -0.66
CA GLN A 30 -5.82 -6.51 -0.81
C GLN A 30 -5.53 -7.17 0.55
N LEU A 31 -4.93 -6.41 1.49
CA LEU A 31 -4.67 -6.90 2.84
C LEU A 31 -5.97 -7.27 3.56
N PHE A 32 -6.99 -6.39 3.48
CA PHE A 32 -8.30 -6.65 4.06
C PHE A 32 -8.96 -7.91 3.49
N GLU A 33 -8.89 -8.11 2.17
CA GLU A 33 -9.38 -9.33 1.52
C GLU A 33 -8.64 -10.59 2.01
N ILE A 34 -7.31 -10.52 2.15
CA ILE A 34 -6.49 -11.64 2.65
C ILE A 34 -6.85 -11.97 4.10
N GLU A 35 -7.04 -10.95 4.95
CA GLU A 35 -7.44 -11.13 6.35
C GLU A 35 -8.84 -11.75 6.46
N GLY A 36 -9.77 -11.34 5.60
CA GLY A 36 -11.08 -11.97 5.48
C GLY A 36 -10.97 -13.44 5.09
N ALA A 37 -10.19 -13.76 4.05
CA ALA A 37 -9.96 -15.12 3.59
C ALA A 37 -9.32 -16.00 4.68
N LEU A 38 -8.34 -15.49 5.41
CA LEU A 38 -7.70 -16.18 6.55
C LEU A 38 -8.66 -16.43 7.71
N LYS A 39 -9.66 -15.57 7.90
CA LYS A 39 -10.71 -15.79 8.91
C LYS A 39 -11.66 -16.90 8.48
N GLU A 40 -12.09 -16.91 7.21
CA GLU A 40 -13.03 -17.89 6.68
C GLU A 40 -12.40 -19.28 6.58
N ILE A 41 -11.13 -19.37 6.14
CA ILE A 41 -10.43 -20.64 5.93
C ILE A 41 -10.33 -21.48 7.21
N ALA A 42 -10.32 -20.85 8.38
CA ALA A 42 -10.28 -21.53 9.68
C ALA A 42 -11.50 -22.42 9.95
N THR A 43 -12.62 -22.19 9.25
CA THR A 43 -13.88 -22.94 9.40
C THR A 43 -14.32 -23.65 8.12
N ALA A 44 -13.53 -23.55 7.04
CA ALA A 44 -13.87 -24.10 5.75
C ALA A 44 -13.71 -25.63 5.72
N LYS A 45 -14.71 -26.33 5.17
CA LYS A 45 -14.65 -27.79 4.99
C LYS A 45 -13.78 -28.23 3.82
N SER A 46 -13.69 -27.40 2.78
CA SER A 46 -12.88 -27.64 1.58
C SER A 46 -12.45 -26.30 1.01
N THR A 47 -11.24 -26.26 0.47
CA THR A 47 -10.64 -25.03 -0.03
C THR A 47 -10.22 -25.17 -1.48
N TYR A 48 -10.38 -24.08 -2.23
CA TYR A 48 -10.07 -24.02 -3.65
C TYR A 48 -9.30 -22.75 -3.94
N LYS A 49 -8.36 -22.82 -4.87
CA LYS A 49 -7.58 -21.70 -5.36
C LYS A 49 -7.92 -21.42 -6.81
N LEU A 50 -8.20 -20.17 -7.14
CA LEU A 50 -8.38 -19.75 -8.53
C LEU A 50 -7.01 -19.53 -9.19
N ILE A 51 -6.74 -20.24 -10.27
CA ILE A 51 -5.51 -20.12 -11.06
C ILE A 51 -5.90 -19.91 -12.52
N GLY A 52 -5.61 -18.72 -13.06
CA GLY A 52 -6.07 -18.30 -14.38
C GLY A 52 -7.60 -18.16 -14.42
N GLY A 53 -8.28 -19.20 -14.89
CA GLY A 53 -9.75 -19.28 -14.95
C GLY A 53 -10.32 -20.58 -14.37
N ILE A 54 -9.52 -21.36 -13.65
CA ILE A 54 -9.93 -22.64 -13.08
C ILE A 54 -9.80 -22.66 -11.56
N MET A 55 -10.71 -23.35 -10.88
CA MET A 55 -10.63 -23.61 -9.44
C MET A 55 -9.93 -24.94 -9.20
N VAL A 56 -8.86 -24.91 -8.39
CA VAL A 56 -8.06 -26.09 -8.05
C VAL A 56 -8.25 -26.40 -6.57
N HIS A 57 -8.72 -27.61 -6.26
CA HIS A 57 -8.81 -28.08 -4.89
C HIS A 57 -7.42 -28.04 -4.23
N THR A 58 -7.33 -27.40 -3.08
CA THR A 58 -6.07 -27.20 -2.36
C THR A 58 -6.28 -27.57 -0.91
N ASP A 59 -5.27 -28.19 -0.29
CA ASP A 59 -5.29 -28.46 1.14
C ASP A 59 -5.43 -27.15 1.96
N THR A 60 -6.28 -27.18 2.98
CA THR A 60 -6.63 -26.01 3.79
C THR A 60 -5.41 -25.41 4.47
N GLN A 61 -4.53 -26.25 5.02
CA GLN A 61 -3.34 -25.78 5.74
C GLN A 61 -2.33 -25.15 4.77
N THR A 62 -2.17 -25.76 3.60
CA THR A 62 -1.32 -25.24 2.52
C THR A 62 -1.80 -23.86 2.06
N LEU A 63 -3.10 -23.72 1.77
CA LEU A 63 -3.66 -22.45 1.32
C LEU A 63 -3.61 -21.38 2.43
N LYS A 64 -3.78 -21.77 3.70
CA LYS A 64 -3.62 -20.87 4.84
C LYS A 64 -2.20 -20.30 4.91
N THR A 65 -1.18 -21.15 4.83
CA THR A 65 0.23 -20.70 4.84
C THR A 65 0.54 -19.79 3.64
N GLU A 66 0.02 -20.10 2.45
CA GLU A 66 0.17 -19.20 1.29
C GLU A 66 -0.46 -17.81 1.54
N LEU A 67 -1.65 -17.76 2.14
CA LEU A 67 -2.33 -16.51 2.48
C LEU A 67 -1.58 -15.73 3.56
N GLU A 68 -1.03 -16.41 4.58
CA GLU A 68 -0.19 -15.80 5.62
C GLU A 68 1.07 -15.16 5.01
N SER A 69 1.79 -15.87 4.14
CA SER A 69 2.96 -15.30 3.45
C SER A 69 2.60 -14.10 2.57
N LYS A 70 1.43 -14.13 1.90
CA LYS A 70 0.93 -12.98 1.13
C LYS A 70 0.59 -11.81 2.06
N LYS A 71 -0.02 -12.07 3.21
CA LYS A 71 -0.34 -11.06 4.22
C LYS A 71 0.92 -10.32 4.65
N GLU A 72 1.95 -11.05 5.09
CA GLU A 72 3.23 -10.47 5.53
C GLU A 72 3.86 -9.59 4.43
N LEU A 73 3.83 -10.05 3.18
CA LEU A 73 4.33 -9.27 2.05
C LEU A 73 3.53 -7.97 1.83
N MET A 74 2.20 -8.02 1.95
CA MET A 74 1.34 -6.84 1.80
C MET A 74 1.54 -5.85 2.95
N GLU A 75 1.66 -6.33 4.19
CA GLU A 75 1.95 -5.50 5.35
C GLU A 75 3.28 -4.76 5.19
N LEU A 76 4.34 -5.46 4.77
CA LEU A 76 5.63 -4.83 4.50
C LEU A 76 5.55 -3.74 3.42
N ARG A 77 4.77 -3.97 2.36
CA ARG A 77 4.55 -2.98 1.30
C ARG A 77 3.81 -1.75 1.82
N VAL A 78 2.74 -1.94 2.60
CA VAL A 78 1.98 -0.84 3.21
C VAL A 78 2.90 -0.01 4.11
N GLN A 79 3.65 -0.66 5.02
CA GLN A 79 4.60 0.03 5.90
C GLN A 79 5.68 0.80 5.13
N THR A 80 6.17 0.24 4.02
CA THR A 80 7.15 0.92 3.16
C THR A 80 6.55 2.17 2.52
N LEU A 81 5.32 2.09 2.01
CA LEU A 81 4.62 3.23 1.43
C LEU A 81 4.31 4.31 2.45
N GLU A 82 3.91 3.95 3.67
CA GLU A 82 3.71 4.90 4.77
C GLU A 82 4.99 5.67 5.11
N LYS A 83 6.13 4.97 5.14
CA LYS A 83 7.43 5.61 5.37
C LYS A 83 7.78 6.58 4.23
N GLN A 84 7.56 6.18 2.98
CA GLN A 84 7.79 7.03 1.80
C GLN A 84 6.88 8.26 1.80
N GLU A 85 5.60 8.08 2.09
CA GLU A 85 4.61 9.16 2.21
C GLU A 85 5.03 10.15 3.30
N LYS A 86 5.40 9.66 4.50
CA LYS A 86 5.88 10.52 5.60
C LYS A 86 7.09 11.36 5.18
N GLN A 87 8.10 10.73 4.59
CA GLN A 87 9.31 11.43 4.13
C GLN A 87 9.01 12.48 3.06
N LEU A 88 8.14 12.15 2.11
CA LEU A 88 7.78 13.07 1.04
C LEU A 88 6.93 14.24 1.55
N LYS A 89 6.00 13.97 2.48
CA LYS A 89 5.20 14.99 3.16
C LYS A 89 6.07 15.96 3.95
N GLU A 90 7.05 15.47 4.71
CA GLU A 90 8.02 16.31 5.42
C GLU A 90 8.81 17.22 4.46
N LYS A 91 9.24 16.70 3.31
CA LYS A 91 9.92 17.51 2.28
C LYS A 91 9.01 18.56 1.67
N ALA A 92 7.76 18.20 1.35
CA ALA A 92 6.75 19.10 0.82
C ALA A 92 6.43 20.23 1.81
N THR A 93 6.20 19.91 3.09
CA THR A 93 5.95 20.91 4.14
C THR A 93 7.14 21.87 4.29
N LYS A 94 8.38 21.37 4.34
CA LYS A 94 9.57 22.24 4.43
C LYS A 94 9.68 23.19 3.24
N LEU A 95 9.44 22.69 2.02
CA LEU A 95 9.47 23.51 0.80
C LEU A 95 8.34 24.56 0.80
N GLN A 96 7.14 24.18 1.24
CA GLN A 96 6.00 25.08 1.38
C GLN A 96 6.28 26.21 2.39
N HIS A 97 6.88 25.89 3.54
CA HIS A 97 7.27 26.90 4.54
C HIS A 97 8.30 27.89 3.98
N SER A 98 9.32 27.39 3.27
CA SER A 98 10.32 28.23 2.62
C SER A 98 9.72 29.16 1.57
N LEU A 99 8.73 28.69 0.80
CA LEU A 99 8.00 29.51 -0.19
C LEU A 99 7.11 30.58 0.46
N LEU A 100 6.51 30.29 1.62
CA LEU A 100 5.62 31.20 2.35
C LEU A 100 6.36 32.22 3.22
N GLY A 101 7.70 32.18 3.28
CA GLY A 101 8.51 33.07 4.11
C GLY A 101 8.24 32.93 5.60
N LYS A 102 7.67 31.79 6.03
CA LYS A 102 7.45 31.47 7.44
C LYS A 102 8.65 30.68 7.93
N GLU A 103 9.64 31.40 8.49
CA GLU A 103 10.72 30.81 9.32
C GLU A 103 10.14 30.02 10.50
#